data_AF-A0A7S2S6F5-F1
#
_entry.id   AF-A0A7S2S6F5-F1
#
_cell.length_a   1.000
_cell.length_b   1.000
_cell.length_c   1.000
_cell.angle_alpha   90.00
_cell.angle_beta   90.00
_cell.angle_gamma   90.00
#
_symmetry.space_group_name_H-M   'P 1'
#
loop_
_entity.id
_entity.type
_entity.pdbx_description
1 polymer ?
#
loop_
_entity_poly.entity_id
_entity_poly.type
_entity_poly.pdbx_seq_one_letter_code
_entity_poly.pdbx_strand_id
1 'polypeptide(L)'
;IFTYDAVIRSSAFTKSDNQEIRKESTRIAIETFMKVREQSSKSCQKVQINSFVYTTFILALSRLTNGKQLDTLLWKTIEHCCEDGVLDNSVLNCLRGENARMNVLRQLVMSKT
;
A
#
# COMPACT_ATOMS: atom_id res chain seq x y z
N ILE A 1 -2.06 -8.00 14.34
CA ILE A 1 -1.28 -7.58 13.16
C ILE A 1 -1.14 -8.72 12.14
N PHE A 2 -0.85 -9.96 12.57
CA PHE A 2 -0.68 -11.13 11.68
C PHE A 2 -1.84 -11.36 10.70
N THR A 3 -3.10 -11.23 11.15
CA THR A 3 -4.27 -11.51 10.31
C THR A 3 -4.43 -10.53 9.14
N TYR A 4 -4.20 -9.24 9.36
CA TYR A 4 -4.36 -8.23 8.31
C TYR A 4 -3.22 -8.30 7.28
N ASP A 5 -1.98 -8.49 7.73
CA ASP A 5 -0.87 -8.71 6.81
C ASP A 5 -1.09 -9.97 5.97
N ALA A 6 -1.59 -11.05 6.57
CA ALA A 6 -1.92 -12.27 5.85
C ALA A 6 -2.98 -12.04 4.75
N VAL A 7 -4.00 -11.21 5.02
CA VAL A 7 -5.02 -10.86 4.01
C VAL A 7 -4.42 -10.02 2.89
N ILE A 8 -3.68 -8.94 3.19
CA ILE A 8 -3.06 -8.09 2.16
C ILE A 8 -2.08 -8.91 1.31
N ARG A 9 -1.28 -9.76 1.95
CA ARG A 9 -0.36 -10.68 1.29
C ARG A 9 -1.11 -11.67 0.41
N SER A 10 -2.18 -12.28 0.90
CA SER A 10 -2.99 -13.21 0.10
C SER A 10 -3.50 -12.53 -1.17
N SER A 11 -4.00 -11.30 -1.06
CA SER A 11 -4.38 -10.49 -2.23
C SER A 11 -3.21 -10.26 -3.18
N ALA A 12 -2.01 -9.94 -2.67
CA ALA A 12 -0.82 -9.70 -3.49
C ALA A 12 -0.35 -10.92 -4.29
N PHE A 13 -0.74 -12.14 -3.89
CA PHE A 13 -0.38 -13.38 -4.58
C PHE A 13 -1.57 -14.04 -5.29
N THR A 14 -2.70 -13.34 -5.44
CA THR A 14 -3.80 -13.79 -6.29
C THR A 14 -3.31 -13.95 -7.74
N LYS A 15 -3.13 -15.19 -8.19
CA LYS A 15 -2.81 -15.52 -9.58
C LYS A 15 -4.12 -15.75 -10.34
N SER A 16 -4.61 -14.72 -11.02
CA SER A 16 -5.79 -14.84 -11.86
C SER A 16 -5.69 -13.92 -13.07
N ASP A 17 -5.94 -14.48 -14.26
CA ASP A 17 -6.10 -13.70 -15.49
C ASP A 17 -7.47 -13.02 -15.57
N ASN A 18 -8.37 -13.36 -14.64
CA ASN A 18 -9.69 -12.73 -14.55
C ASN A 18 -9.57 -11.34 -13.91
N GLN A 19 -9.92 -10.32 -14.71
CA GLN A 19 -9.86 -8.92 -14.30
C GLN A 19 -10.80 -8.61 -13.12
N GLU A 20 -11.96 -9.24 -13.01
CA GLU A 20 -12.87 -9.02 -11.88
C GLU A 20 -12.29 -9.60 -10.58
N ILE A 21 -11.61 -10.75 -10.64
CA ILE A 21 -10.92 -11.32 -9.47
C ILE A 21 -9.79 -10.40 -9.00
N ARG A 22 -9.04 -9.81 -9.93
CA ARG A 22 -7.98 -8.84 -9.60
C ARG A 22 -8.54 -7.55 -9.00
N LYS A 23 -9.63 -7.05 -9.56
CA LYS A 23 -10.33 -5.85 -9.07
C LYS A 23 -10.88 -6.07 -7.66
N GLU A 24 -11.48 -7.23 -7.42
CA GLU A 24 -11.98 -7.60 -6.10
C GLU A 24 -10.84 -7.80 -5.09
N SER A 25 -9.75 -8.47 -5.49
CA SER A 25 -8.55 -8.61 -4.66
C SER A 25 -7.94 -7.25 -4.30
N THR A 26 -7.98 -6.29 -5.23
CA THR A 26 -7.54 -4.90 -5.01
C THR A 26 -8.43 -4.23 -3.97
N ARG A 27 -9.75 -4.35 -4.11
CA ARG A 27 -10.73 -3.78 -3.17
C ARG A 27 -10.50 -4.32 -1.76
N ILE A 28 -10.35 -5.64 -1.62
CA ILE A 28 -10.07 -6.30 -0.34
C ILE A 28 -8.76 -5.80 0.26
N ALA A 29 -7.69 -5.68 -0.54
CA ALA A 29 -6.42 -5.15 -0.06
C ALA A 29 -6.54 -3.72 0.47
N ILE A 30 -7.25 -2.84 -0.25
CA ILE A 30 -7.48 -1.44 0.16
C ILE A 30 -8.29 -1.39 1.47
N GLU A 31 -9.41 -2.10 1.54
CA GLU A 31 -10.26 -2.10 2.74
C GLU A 31 -9.52 -2.64 3.97
N THR A 32 -8.74 -3.70 3.78
CA THR A 32 -7.93 -4.30 4.84
C THR A 32 -6.86 -3.33 5.33
N PHE A 33 -6.16 -2.65 4.42
CA PHE A 33 -5.16 -1.64 4.75
C PHE A 33 -5.78 -0.46 5.52
N MET A 34 -6.91 0.07 5.04
CA MET A 34 -7.61 1.17 5.72
C MET A 34 -8.08 0.77 7.11
N LYS A 35 -8.56 -0.46 7.29
CA LYS A 35 -8.97 -0.98 8.59
C LYS A 35 -7.81 -1.12 9.57
N VAL A 36 -6.62 -1.53 9.10
CA VAL A 36 -5.40 -1.54 9.94
C VAL A 36 -5.04 -0.14 10.39
N ARG A 37 -5.06 0.84 9.48
CA ARG A 37 -4.77 2.24 9.81
C ARG A 37 -5.72 2.81 10.84
N GLU A 38 -7.02 2.61 10.62
CA GLU A 38 -8.06 3.07 11.54
C GLU A 38 -7.95 2.42 12.93
N GLN A 39 -7.51 1.16 13.01
CA GLN A 39 -7.25 0.50 14.29
C GLN A 39 -5.97 1.00 14.96
N SER A 40 -4.96 1.37 14.16
CA SER A 40 -3.70 1.92 14.67
C SER A 40 -3.83 3.33 15.22
N SER A 41 -4.78 4.12 14.72
CA SER A 41 -5.03 5.49 15.23
C SER A 41 -5.84 5.51 16.54
N LYS A 42 -6.45 4.39 16.93
CA LYS A 42 -7.23 4.29 18.18
C LYS A 42 -6.30 3.99 19.36
N SER A 43 -6.21 4.91 20.30
CA SER A 43 -5.30 4.95 21.46
C SER A 43 -5.35 3.73 22.41
N CYS A 44 -6.28 2.79 22.21
CA CYS A 44 -6.51 1.63 23.07
C CYS A 44 -6.19 0.27 22.42
N GLN A 45 -5.62 0.20 21.21
CA GLN A 45 -5.37 -1.09 20.53
C GLN A 45 -3.88 -1.41 20.30
N LYS A 46 -3.52 -2.69 20.48
CA LYS A 46 -2.20 -3.30 20.21
C LYS A 46 -1.81 -3.37 18.71
N VAL A 47 -2.61 -2.80 17.81
CA VAL A 47 -2.36 -2.87 16.37
C VAL A 47 -1.58 -1.62 15.99
N GLN A 48 -0.28 -1.77 15.73
CA GLN A 48 0.54 -0.69 15.18
C GLN A 48 0.75 -0.94 13.69
N ILE A 49 0.46 0.08 12.88
CA ILE A 49 0.93 0.08 11.50
C ILE A 49 2.43 0.33 11.47
N ASN A 50 3.12 -0.35 10.55
CA ASN A 50 4.57 -0.25 10.40
C ASN A 50 4.95 -0.38 8.92
N SER A 51 6.22 -0.15 8.63
CA SER A 51 6.77 -0.17 7.27
C SER A 51 6.51 -1.49 6.54
N PHE A 52 6.44 -2.62 7.26
CA PHE A 52 6.13 -3.91 6.67
C PHE A 52 4.72 -3.96 6.05
N VAL A 53 3.69 -3.51 6.79
CA VAL A 53 2.31 -3.44 6.27
C VAL A 53 2.25 -2.57 5.01
N TYR A 54 2.97 -1.45 4.99
CA TYR A 54 3.09 -0.58 3.82
C TYR A 54 3.75 -1.30 2.64
N THR A 55 4.90 -1.97 2.84
CA THR A 55 5.56 -2.71 1.77
C THR A 55 4.70 -3.85 1.21
N THR A 56 4.00 -4.60 2.07
CA THR A 56 3.06 -5.64 1.62
C THR A 56 1.91 -5.04 0.80
N PHE A 57 1.38 -3.90 1.22
CA PHE A 57 0.29 -3.22 0.50
C PHE A 57 0.75 -2.66 -0.86
N ILE A 58 1.92 -2.01 -0.92
CA ILE A 58 2.53 -1.53 -2.18
C ILE A 58 2.74 -2.69 -3.15
N LEU A 59 3.23 -3.83 -2.66
CA LEU A 59 3.37 -5.06 -3.45
C LEU A 59 2.01 -5.55 -3.99
N ALA A 60 0.98 -5.55 -3.14
CA ALA A 60 -0.37 -5.93 -3.56
C ALA A 60 -0.88 -5.04 -4.69
N LEU A 61 -0.76 -3.73 -4.55
CA LEU A 61 -1.18 -2.76 -5.57
C LEU A 61 -0.44 -2.96 -6.88
N SER A 62 0.90 -3.11 -6.82
CA SER A 62 1.76 -3.24 -8.01
C SER A 62 1.46 -4.48 -8.83
N ARG A 63 0.98 -5.54 -8.19
CA ARG A 63 0.61 -6.80 -8.86
C ARG A 63 -0.84 -6.82 -9.33
N LEU A 64 -1.75 -6.24 -8.56
CA LEU A 64 -3.18 -6.32 -8.84
C LEU A 64 -3.66 -5.23 -9.80
N THR A 65 -3.01 -4.06 -9.80
CA THR A 65 -3.40 -2.88 -10.58
C THR A 65 -2.28 -2.38 -11.49
N ASN A 66 -2.61 -1.51 -12.44
CA ASN A 66 -1.63 -0.90 -13.34
C ASN A 66 -2.09 0.50 -13.81
N GLY A 67 -1.31 1.12 -14.69
CA GLY A 67 -1.62 2.42 -15.28
C GLY A 67 -1.84 3.55 -14.26
N LYS A 68 -2.73 4.49 -14.60
CA LYS A 68 -3.05 5.67 -13.77
C LYS A 68 -3.69 5.31 -12.44
N GLN A 69 -4.46 4.22 -12.38
CA GLN A 69 -5.10 3.79 -11.14
C GLN A 69 -4.05 3.39 -10.10
N LEU A 70 -3.03 2.64 -10.52
CA LEU A 70 -1.91 2.29 -9.65
C LEU A 70 -1.19 3.55 -9.15
N ASP A 71 -0.90 4.52 -10.03
CA ASP A 71 -0.22 5.77 -9.63
C ASP A 71 -0.99 6.52 -8.53
N THR A 72 -2.30 6.68 -8.70
CA THR A 72 -3.16 7.33 -7.72
C THR A 72 -3.18 6.59 -6.37
N LEU A 73 -3.21 5.26 -6.40
CA LEU A 73 -3.22 4.45 -5.18
C LEU A 73 -1.85 4.48 -4.47
N LEU A 74 -0.74 4.43 -5.22
CA LEU A 74 0.60 4.57 -4.67
C LEU A 74 0.82 5.96 -4.07
N TRP A 75 0.36 7.01 -4.74
CA TRP A 75 0.41 8.38 -4.22
C TRP A 75 -0.23 8.48 -2.84
N LYS A 76 -1.50 8.06 -2.73
CA LYS A 76 -2.24 8.05 -1.45
C LYS A 76 -1.55 7.20 -0.40
N THR A 77 -0.98 6.06 -0.80
CA THR A 77 -0.24 5.18 0.11
C THR A 77 0.99 5.89 0.68
N ILE A 78 1.71 6.68 -0.12
CA ILE A 78 2.86 7.45 0.35
C ILE A 78 2.43 8.59 1.27
N GLU A 79 1.34 9.29 0.95
CA GLU A 79 0.77 10.32 1.85
C GLU A 79 0.48 9.73 3.22
N HIS A 80 -0.21 8.58 3.25
CA HIS A 80 -0.50 7.85 4.48
C HIS A 80 0.76 7.38 5.21
N CYS A 81 1.77 6.94 4.47
CA CYS A 81 3.06 6.56 5.05
C CYS A 81 3.77 7.73 5.73
N CYS A 82 3.66 8.94 5.16
CA CYS A 82 4.15 10.17 5.77
C CYS A 82 3.35 10.56 7.02
N GLU A 83 2.01 10.52 6.94
CA GLU A 83 1.11 10.81 8.05
C GLU A 83 1.36 9.91 9.26
N ASP A 84 1.55 8.62 9.00
CA ASP A 84 1.77 7.61 10.04
C ASP A 84 3.22 7.61 10.56
N GLY A 85 4.13 8.40 9.95
CA GLY A 85 5.53 8.51 10.37
C GLY A 85 6.38 7.25 10.08
N VAL A 86 6.00 6.46 9.08
CA VAL A 86 6.60 5.13 8.78
C VAL A 86 7.30 5.05 7.42
N LEU A 87 7.52 6.21 6.78
CA LEU A 87 8.28 6.30 5.53
C LEU A 87 9.78 6.07 5.78
N ASP A 88 10.21 4.82 5.63
CA ASP A 88 11.59 4.39 5.82
C ASP A 88 12.22 3.88 4.51
N ASN A 89 13.48 3.43 4.59
CA ASN A 89 14.19 2.87 3.44
C ASN A 89 13.51 1.61 2.88
N SER A 90 12.80 0.84 3.71
CA SER A 90 12.09 -0.36 3.28
C SER A 90 10.95 0.00 2.33
N VAL A 91 10.14 0.99 2.71
CA VAL A 91 9.04 1.52 1.88
C VAL A 91 9.59 2.14 0.60
N LEU A 92 10.64 2.97 0.70
CA LEU A 92 11.25 3.61 -0.47
C LEU A 92 11.85 2.58 -1.45
N ASN A 93 12.50 1.53 -0.94
CA ASN A 93 13.05 0.48 -1.79
C ASN A 93 11.95 -0.33 -2.47
N CYS A 94 10.83 -0.59 -1.79
CA CYS A 94 9.67 -1.25 -2.39
C CYS A 94 9.11 -0.40 -3.55
N LEU A 95 8.96 0.91 -3.35
CA LEU A 95 8.49 1.85 -4.39
C LEU A 95 9.46 1.95 -5.59
N ARG A 96 10.77 1.78 -5.36
CA ARG A 96 11.79 1.79 -6.42
C ARG A 96 11.87 0.48 -7.18
N GLY A 97 11.74 -0.65 -6.47
CA GLY A 97 11.99 -2.00 -7.00
C GLY A 97 10.82 -2.62 -7.76
N GLU A 98 9.57 -2.43 -7.30
CA GLU A 98 8.40 -3.10 -7.91
C GLU A 98 7.93 -2.47 -9.23
N ASN A 99 8.43 -1.28 -9.58
CA ASN A 99 8.41 -0.62 -10.90
C ASN A 99 8.81 0.83 -10.64
N ALA A 100 10.02 1.24 -11.03
CA ALA A 100 10.55 2.58 -10.79
C ALA A 100 9.69 3.69 -11.42
N ARG A 101 8.59 4.04 -10.76
CA ARG A 101 7.77 5.21 -11.06
C ARG A 101 8.26 6.38 -10.22
N MET A 102 9.54 6.71 -10.44
CA MET A 102 10.21 7.88 -9.86
C MET A 102 9.40 9.18 -10.07
N ASN A 103 8.52 9.21 -11.07
CA ASN A 103 7.59 10.30 -11.33
C ASN A 103 6.61 10.55 -10.15
N VAL A 104 6.13 9.50 -9.48
CA VAL A 104 5.27 9.63 -8.29
C VAL A 104 6.07 10.27 -7.14
N LEU A 105 7.30 9.79 -6.90
CA LEU A 105 8.18 10.37 -5.88
C LEU A 105 8.59 11.82 -6.21
N ARG A 106 8.84 12.15 -7.49
CA ARG A 106 9.14 13.52 -7.91
C ARG A 106 7.96 14.47 -7.71
N GLN A 107 6.74 14.03 -8.02
CA GLN A 107 5.54 14.81 -7.77
C GLN A 107 5.35 15.12 -6.28
N LEU A 108 5.72 14.21 -5.38
CA LEU A 108 5.64 14.39 -3.91
C LEU A 108 6.56 15.51 -3.41
N VAL A 109 7.75 15.61 -4.00
CA VAL A 109 8.69 16.70 -3.66
C VAL A 109 8.19 18.03 -4.22
N MET A 110 7.61 18.02 -5.43
CA MET A 110 7.18 19.24 -6.11
C MET A 110 5.81 19.78 -5.66
N SER A 111 4.92 18.95 -5.11
CA SER A 111 3.56 19.38 -4.70
C SER A 111 3.51 20.13 -3.36
N LYS A 112 4.65 20.26 -2.66
CA LYS A 112 4.78 20.96 -1.37
C LYS A 112 5.68 22.21 -1.43
N THR A 113 6.03 22.66 -2.64
CA THR A 113 6.74 23.94 -2.88
C THR A 113 5.78 24.92 -3.53
#